data_AF-A0A430QHV1-F1
#
_entry.id   AF-A0A430QHV1-F1
#
_cell.length_a   1.000
_cell.length_b   1.000
_cell.length_c   1.000
_cell.angle_alpha   90.00
_cell.angle_beta   90.00
_cell.angle_gamma   90.00
#
_symmetry.space_group_name_H-M   'P 1'
#
loop_
_entity.id
_entity.type
_entity.pdbx_description
1 polymer ?
#
loop_
_entity_poly.entity_id
_entity_poly.type
_entity_poly.pdbx_seq_one_letter_code
_entity_poly.pdbx_strand_id
1 'polypeptide(L)'
;MSKNVNYLLEPGKSKNNRSKTIPVVDQIKCNSSGDLTVHFDVNAVQIDGSLRAVHHIIVRIHDLNDNGPKFDQIRWHKRLKEALYRAGRRIDLPKARDIDILAEHSRINYRLESWHNDGSSSIIPFKSPFKLEVSNSGQPGLILTEDLDAEMETRHRFVLVAYSPNVIDSKNALNGQTISRESRLEIDIEVADMNDNEPRFSFTVYNISVAENTSVGTVIYEVSN
;
A
#
# COMPACT_ATOMS: atom_id res chain seq x y z
N MET A 1 8.36 -15.81 10.67
CA MET A 1 8.46 -14.72 11.66
C MET A 1 7.82 -15.23 12.95
N SER A 2 8.55 -15.26 14.06
CA SER A 2 7.99 -15.60 15.38
C SER A 2 7.36 -14.34 15.96
N LYS A 3 6.05 -14.35 16.21
CA LYS A 3 5.35 -13.30 16.98
C LYS A 3 5.03 -13.88 18.35
N ASN A 4 5.47 -13.20 19.41
CA ASN A 4 5.04 -13.52 20.77
C ASN A 4 3.61 -13.01 20.96
N VAL A 5 2.63 -13.91 21.06
CA VAL A 5 1.26 -13.58 21.44
C VAL A 5 0.97 -14.24 22.78
N ASN A 6 0.58 -13.43 23.77
CA ASN A 6 0.19 -13.91 25.09
C ASN A 6 -1.28 -14.30 25.04
N TYR A 7 -1.61 -15.58 25.23
CA TYR A 7 -2.99 -16.03 25.36
C TYR A 7 -3.32 -16.34 26.82
N LEU A 8 -4.50 -15.89 27.26
CA LEU A 8 -5.11 -16.30 28.53
C LEU A 8 -6.17 -17.34 28.21
N LEU A 9 -5.94 -18.61 28.58
CA LEU A 9 -6.98 -19.63 28.52
C LEU A 9 -7.80 -19.55 29.80
N GLU A 10 -9.05 -19.12 29.70
CA GLU A 10 -10.01 -19.24 30.80
C GLU A 10 -10.57 -20.66 30.86
N PRO A 11 -10.58 -21.31 32.04
CA PRO A 11 -11.17 -22.63 32.17
C PRO A 11 -12.69 -22.55 31.95
N GLY A 12 -13.18 -23.32 30.97
CA GLY A 12 -14.61 -23.61 30.85
C GLY A 12 -15.13 -24.19 32.17
N LYS A 13 -16.27 -23.66 32.64
CA LYS A 13 -16.87 -23.97 33.96
C LYS A 13 -16.93 -25.48 34.23
N SER A 14 -15.94 -26.00 34.93
CA SER A 14 -16.01 -27.34 35.53
C SER A 14 -16.81 -27.23 36.83
N LYS A 15 -17.82 -28.08 37.00
CA LYS A 15 -18.66 -28.16 38.21
C LYS A 15 -17.89 -28.59 39.49
N ASN A 16 -16.56 -28.72 39.42
CA ASN A 16 -15.71 -29.04 40.56
C ASN A 16 -14.77 -27.88 40.88
N ASN A 17 -14.81 -27.44 42.14
CA ASN A 17 -14.26 -26.20 42.70
C ASN A 17 -12.70 -26.13 42.78
N ARG A 18 -11.98 -26.68 41.79
CA ARG A 18 -10.51 -26.62 41.69
C ARG A 18 -10.05 -26.32 40.26
N SER A 19 -10.62 -25.30 39.63
CA SER A 19 -10.07 -24.74 38.39
C SER A 19 -8.93 -23.78 38.75
N LYS A 20 -7.70 -24.09 38.35
CA LYS A 20 -6.54 -23.20 38.49
C LYS A 20 -6.18 -22.67 37.11
N THR A 21 -6.22 -21.35 36.94
CA THR A 21 -5.81 -20.69 35.69
C THR A 21 -4.28 -20.66 35.64
N ILE A 22 -3.68 -21.17 34.57
CA ILE A 22 -2.22 -21.19 34.38
C ILE A 22 -1.89 -20.19 33.28
N PRO A 23 -1.01 -19.19 33.52
CA PRO A 23 -0.56 -18.30 32.47
C PRO A 23 0.27 -19.09 31.45
N VAL A 24 -0.06 -18.94 30.17
CA VAL A 24 0.62 -19.63 29.08
C VAL A 24 1.95 -18.91 28.80
N VAL A 25 3.06 -19.65 28.90
CA VAL A 25 4.40 -19.19 28.48
C VAL A 25 4.97 -20.24 27.53
N ASP A 26 4.37 -20.37 26.34
CA ASP A 26 4.93 -21.23 25.29
C ASP A 26 5.01 -20.51 23.94
N GLN A 27 5.94 -20.95 23.09
CA GLN A 27 6.21 -20.35 21.79
C GLN A 27 5.24 -20.89 20.75
N ILE A 28 4.49 -19.99 20.10
CA ILE A 28 3.61 -20.34 18.99
C ILE A 28 4.45 -20.79 17.80
N LYS A 29 4.19 -22.00 17.32
CA LYS A 29 4.78 -22.49 16.07
C LYS A 29 3.78 -22.27 14.94
N CYS A 30 4.19 -21.48 13.96
CA CYS A 30 3.46 -21.30 12.70
C CYS A 30 4.14 -22.15 11.64
N ASN A 31 3.42 -23.08 11.03
CA ASN A 31 3.90 -23.78 9.85
C ASN A 31 3.58 -22.95 8.57
N SER A 32 4.14 -23.37 7.43
CA SER A 32 3.93 -22.70 6.14
C SER A 32 2.51 -22.87 5.58
N SER A 33 1.67 -23.72 6.17
CA SER A 33 0.25 -23.88 5.82
C SER A 33 -0.68 -23.02 6.69
N GLY A 34 -0.14 -22.23 7.62
CA GLY A 34 -0.91 -21.35 8.50
C GLY A 34 -1.59 -22.05 9.67
N ASP A 35 -1.27 -23.33 9.94
CA ASP A 35 -1.65 -23.95 11.21
C ASP A 35 -0.78 -23.36 12.31
N LEU A 36 -1.45 -22.64 13.20
CA LEU A 36 -0.88 -22.12 14.43
C LEU A 36 -1.15 -23.18 15.50
N THR A 37 -0.09 -23.79 16.01
CA THR A 37 -0.22 -24.80 17.08
C THR A 37 0.50 -24.37 18.33
N VAL A 38 -0.14 -24.62 19.46
CA VAL A 38 0.45 -24.47 20.79
C VAL A 38 0.45 -25.83 21.47
N HIS A 39 1.61 -26.21 22.00
CA HIS A 39 1.80 -27.52 22.63
C HIS A 39 1.83 -27.33 24.14
N PHE A 40 1.14 -28.18 24.88
CA PHE A 40 1.12 -28.13 26.33
C PHE A 40 1.36 -29.52 26.89
N ASP A 41 2.22 -29.59 27.91
CA ASP A 41 2.38 -30.79 28.73
C ASP A 41 1.68 -30.56 30.07
N VAL A 42 0.66 -31.37 30.35
CA VAL A 42 -0.11 -31.31 31.59
C VAL A 42 0.24 -32.50 32.46
N ASN A 43 0.94 -32.22 33.57
CA ASN A 43 1.32 -33.23 34.55
C ASN A 43 0.16 -33.49 35.53
N ALA A 44 -0.32 -34.74 35.57
CA ALA A 44 -1.20 -35.22 36.63
C ALA A 44 -0.34 -35.71 37.79
N VAL A 45 -0.45 -35.07 38.95
CA VAL A 45 0.30 -35.41 40.17
C VAL A 45 -0.62 -35.92 41.27
N GLN A 46 -0.10 -36.80 42.12
CA GLN A 46 -0.79 -37.29 43.31
C GLN A 46 -0.70 -36.26 44.47
N ILE A 47 -1.40 -36.53 45.58
CA ILE A 47 -1.41 -35.64 46.76
C ILE A 47 -0.02 -35.50 47.38
N ASP A 48 0.81 -36.56 47.30
CA ASP A 48 2.20 -36.57 47.77
C ASP A 48 3.19 -35.89 46.80
N GLY A 49 2.70 -35.35 45.68
CA GLY A 49 3.52 -34.70 44.65
C GLY A 49 4.14 -35.65 43.63
N SER A 50 3.93 -36.98 43.76
CA SER A 50 4.44 -37.94 42.79
C SER A 50 3.72 -37.80 41.43
N LEU A 51 4.50 -37.88 40.34
CA LEU A 51 3.95 -37.80 38.99
C LEU A 51 3.17 -39.07 38.67
N ARG A 52 1.90 -38.92 38.29
CA ARG A 52 1.03 -40.02 37.89
C ARG A 52 1.00 -40.21 36.37
N ALA A 53 0.91 -39.11 35.63
CA ALA A 53 0.87 -39.13 34.17
C ALA A 53 1.25 -37.76 33.58
N VAL A 54 1.63 -37.75 32.32
CA VAL A 54 1.81 -36.53 31.51
C VAL A 54 0.83 -36.61 30.34
N HIS A 55 0.04 -35.57 30.13
CA HIS A 55 -0.86 -35.44 28.99
C HIS A 55 -0.33 -34.40 28.02
N HIS A 56 -0.12 -34.81 26.78
CA HIS A 56 0.28 -33.92 25.69
C HIS A 56 -0.98 -33.35 25.02
N ILE A 57 -1.18 -32.03 25.13
CA ILE A 57 -2.30 -31.31 24.54
C ILE A 57 -1.78 -30.47 23.38
N ILE A 58 -2.45 -30.54 22.24
CA ILE A 58 -2.16 -29.71 21.08
C ILE A 58 -3.39 -28.84 20.83
N VAL A 59 -3.21 -27.52 20.94
CA VAL A 59 -4.24 -26.54 20.59
C VAL A 59 -3.95 -26.05 19.18
N ARG A 60 -4.93 -26.19 18.29
CA ARG A 60 -4.90 -25.60 16.95
C ARG A 60 -5.64 -24.27 16.98
N ILE A 61 -4.96 -23.21 16.57
CA ILE A 61 -5.50 -21.87 16.38
C ILE A 61 -5.80 -21.73 14.89
N HIS A 62 -7.05 -21.36 14.60
CA HIS A 62 -7.51 -21.08 13.25
C HIS A 62 -7.46 -19.58 13.00
N ASP A 63 -6.81 -19.19 11.91
CA ASP A 63 -6.81 -17.82 11.41
C ASP A 63 -8.21 -17.45 10.91
N LEU A 64 -8.66 -16.25 11.26
CA LEU A 64 -9.91 -15.67 10.77
C LEU A 64 -9.55 -14.48 9.88
N ASN A 65 -10.33 -14.26 8.81
CA ASN A 65 -10.18 -13.08 7.96
C ASN A 65 -10.84 -11.86 8.63
N ASP A 66 -10.28 -11.42 9.75
CA ASP A 66 -10.79 -10.33 10.59
C ASP A 66 -9.97 -9.04 10.47
N ASN A 67 -8.92 -9.05 9.64
CA ASN A 67 -8.16 -7.86 9.30
C ASN A 67 -8.42 -7.44 7.84
N GLY A 68 -7.88 -6.28 7.50
CA GLY A 68 -8.00 -5.72 6.17
C GLY A 68 -6.73 -4.98 5.79
N PRO A 69 -6.57 -4.65 4.50
CA PRO A 69 -5.36 -4.01 4.00
C PRO A 69 -5.14 -2.66 4.66
N LYS A 70 -3.89 -2.33 4.96
CA LYS A 70 -3.47 -1.03 5.50
C LYS A 70 -2.20 -0.55 4.83
N PHE A 71 -2.20 0.70 4.37
CA PHE A 71 -0.97 1.41 4.05
C PHE A 71 -0.34 2.00 5.31
N ASP A 72 0.98 2.01 5.39
CA ASP A 72 1.71 2.66 6.51
C ASP A 72 1.61 4.20 6.44
N GLN A 73 1.37 4.72 5.24
CA GLN A 73 1.34 6.15 4.94
C GLN A 73 0.02 6.53 4.29
N ILE A 74 -0.43 7.76 4.55
CA ILE A 74 -1.65 8.32 3.95
C ILE A 74 -1.39 8.99 2.60
N ARG A 75 -0.16 9.48 2.38
CA ARG A 75 0.26 10.16 1.15
C ARG A 75 1.64 9.67 0.71
N TRP A 76 1.83 9.53 -0.59
CA TRP A 76 3.10 9.29 -1.25
C TRP A 76 3.36 10.39 -2.27
N HIS A 77 4.44 11.13 -2.07
CA HIS A 77 4.86 12.21 -2.95
C HIS A 77 6.22 11.90 -3.58
N LYS A 78 6.34 12.17 -4.87
CA LYS A 78 7.61 12.07 -5.61
C LYS A 78 7.74 13.17 -6.65
N ARG A 79 8.95 13.70 -6.75
CA ARG A 79 9.37 14.59 -7.84
C ARG A 79 10.22 13.81 -8.83
N LEU A 80 9.76 13.71 -10.08
CA LEU A 80 10.33 12.89 -11.15
C LEU A 80 10.90 13.79 -12.24
N LYS A 81 12.13 13.54 -12.69
CA LYS A 81 12.75 14.32 -13.79
C LYS A 81 12.30 13.75 -15.13
N GLU A 82 11.59 14.54 -15.92
CA GLU A 82 10.97 14.07 -17.18
C GLU A 82 11.94 13.34 -18.10
N ALA A 83 13.17 13.84 -18.23
CA ALA A 83 14.24 13.26 -19.05
C ALA A 83 14.55 11.78 -18.73
N LEU A 84 14.28 11.32 -17.50
CA LEU A 84 14.53 9.95 -17.04
C LEU A 84 13.30 9.04 -17.17
N TYR A 85 12.10 9.59 -17.25
CA TYR A 85 10.85 8.83 -17.10
C TYR A 85 10.13 8.71 -18.45
N ARG A 86 10.66 7.80 -19.26
CA ARG A 86 10.16 7.44 -20.59
C ARG A 86 9.11 6.34 -20.53
N ALA A 87 8.33 6.21 -21.61
CA ALA A 87 7.35 5.14 -21.80
C ALA A 87 7.96 3.76 -21.51
N GLY A 88 7.20 2.92 -20.79
CA GLY A 88 7.60 1.60 -20.31
C GLY A 88 8.34 1.60 -18.97
N ARG A 89 8.80 2.74 -18.46
CA ARG A 89 9.49 2.79 -17.17
C ARG A 89 8.51 2.53 -16.02
N ARG A 90 8.96 1.70 -15.07
CA ARG A 90 8.21 1.34 -13.85
C ARG A 90 8.57 2.22 -12.67
N ILE A 91 7.56 2.62 -11.90
CA ILE A 91 7.66 3.35 -10.65
C ILE A 91 6.98 2.52 -9.56
N ASP A 92 7.74 1.98 -8.61
CA ASP A 92 7.15 1.22 -7.51
C ASP A 92 6.40 2.14 -6.53
N LEU A 93 5.21 1.69 -6.13
CA LEU A 93 4.36 2.37 -5.15
C LEU A 93 4.48 1.70 -3.78
N PRO A 94 4.10 2.36 -2.67
CA PRO A 94 4.01 1.70 -1.38
C PRO A 94 3.03 0.52 -1.42
N LYS A 95 3.42 -0.59 -0.79
CA LYS A 95 2.61 -1.81 -0.69
C LYS A 95 1.77 -1.77 0.59
N ALA A 96 0.48 -2.04 0.49
CA ALA A 96 -0.36 -2.26 1.67
C ALA A 96 -0.04 -3.60 2.34
N ARG A 97 -0.34 -3.72 3.63
CA ARG A 97 -0.18 -4.96 4.39
C ARG A 97 -1.50 -5.36 5.02
N ASP A 98 -1.75 -6.66 4.98
CA ASP A 98 -2.79 -7.31 5.74
C ASP A 98 -2.08 -8.24 6.74
N ILE A 99 -2.55 -8.24 7.99
CA ILE A 99 -1.86 -8.92 9.08
C ILE A 99 -2.38 -10.34 9.34
N ASP A 100 -3.41 -10.76 8.60
CA ASP A 100 -3.87 -12.14 8.57
C ASP A 100 -2.76 -13.08 8.12
N ILE A 101 -2.77 -14.29 8.66
CA ILE A 101 -1.65 -15.23 8.51
C ILE A 101 -1.83 -16.09 7.27
N LEU A 102 -3.07 -16.49 6.95
CA LEU A 102 -3.36 -17.25 5.75
C LEU A 102 -3.28 -16.37 4.52
N ALA A 103 -2.56 -16.84 3.50
CA ALA A 103 -2.33 -16.09 2.26
C ALA A 103 -3.63 -15.74 1.51
N GLU A 104 -4.68 -16.54 1.69
CA GLU A 104 -6.01 -16.27 1.12
C GLU A 104 -6.75 -15.12 1.82
N HIS A 105 -6.54 -14.95 3.13
CA HIS A 105 -7.10 -13.87 3.93
C HIS A 105 -6.28 -12.58 3.76
N SER A 106 -4.96 -12.71 3.71
CA SER A 106 -4.04 -11.59 3.56
C SER A 106 -3.83 -11.12 2.10
N ARG A 107 -4.64 -11.59 1.15
CA ARG A 107 -4.49 -11.28 -0.29
C ARG A 107 -5.05 -9.89 -0.59
N ILE A 108 -4.20 -9.04 -1.15
CA ILE A 108 -4.54 -7.65 -1.47
C ILE A 108 -4.59 -7.43 -2.97
N ASN A 109 -5.64 -6.78 -3.45
CA ASN A 109 -5.75 -6.26 -4.81
C ASN A 109 -5.66 -4.73 -4.81
N TYR A 110 -5.33 -4.17 -5.96
CA TYR A 110 -5.12 -2.73 -6.12
C TYR A 110 -5.89 -2.18 -7.31
N ARG A 111 -6.35 -0.94 -7.19
CA ARG A 111 -6.90 -0.14 -8.29
C ARG A 111 -6.54 1.33 -8.13
N LEU A 112 -6.61 2.08 -9.23
CA LEU A 112 -6.47 3.53 -9.21
C LEU A 112 -7.84 4.20 -9.28
N GLU A 113 -8.01 5.26 -8.50
CA GLU A 113 -9.19 6.12 -8.50
C GLU A 113 -8.78 7.57 -8.69
N SER A 114 -9.67 8.39 -9.25
CA SER A 114 -9.44 9.82 -9.42
C SER A 114 -9.26 10.53 -8.07
N TRP A 115 -8.47 11.59 -8.07
CA TRP A 115 -8.42 12.54 -6.98
C TRP A 115 -9.71 13.40 -6.98
N HIS A 116 -10.78 12.93 -6.35
CA HIS A 116 -11.98 13.75 -6.10
C HIS A 116 -12.04 14.15 -4.63
N ASN A 117 -12.23 15.45 -4.38
CA ASN A 117 -12.39 16.00 -3.03
C ASN A 117 -13.81 15.79 -2.45
N ASP A 118 -14.75 15.23 -3.23
CA ASP A 118 -16.17 15.09 -2.85
C ASP A 118 -16.58 13.67 -2.45
N GLY A 119 -15.66 12.71 -2.43
CA GLY A 119 -15.95 11.31 -2.11
C GLY A 119 -16.66 10.52 -3.22
N SER A 120 -16.89 11.10 -4.39
CA SER A 120 -17.42 10.41 -5.57
C SER A 120 -16.31 9.60 -6.25
N SER A 121 -16.37 8.27 -6.10
CA SER A 121 -15.51 7.33 -6.81
C SER A 121 -15.86 7.31 -8.31
N SER A 122 -15.47 8.33 -9.05
CA SER A 122 -15.45 8.24 -10.51
C SER A 122 -14.17 7.53 -10.95
N ILE A 123 -14.33 6.44 -11.70
CA ILE A 123 -13.24 5.80 -12.44
C ILE A 123 -12.64 6.89 -13.34
N ILE A 124 -11.31 7.05 -13.28
CA ILE A 124 -10.58 8.11 -13.99
C ILE A 124 -11.01 8.16 -15.46
N PRO A 125 -11.43 9.32 -16.02
CA PRO A 125 -11.47 9.52 -17.46
C PRO A 125 -10.03 9.34 -17.97
N PHE A 126 -9.80 8.19 -18.59
CA PHE A 126 -8.51 7.55 -18.80
C PHE A 126 -7.66 8.29 -19.86
N LYS A 127 -7.00 9.38 -19.46
CA LYS A 127 -5.86 9.99 -20.18
C LYS A 127 -4.77 10.39 -19.19
N SER A 128 -4.29 9.40 -18.44
CA SER A 128 -3.15 9.54 -17.55
C SER A 128 -1.98 8.75 -18.14
N PRO A 129 -0.72 9.24 -18.05
CA PRO A 129 0.45 8.52 -18.54
C PRO A 129 0.77 7.28 -17.69
N PHE A 130 -0.03 6.98 -16.64
CA PHE A 130 0.23 5.91 -15.70
C PHE A 130 -0.78 4.76 -15.82
N LYS A 131 -0.25 3.54 -15.99
CA LYS A 131 -1.00 2.28 -15.89
C LYS A 131 -0.58 1.50 -14.65
N LEU A 132 -1.55 1.07 -13.83
CA LEU A 132 -1.26 0.22 -12.67
C LEU A 132 -0.85 -1.19 -13.10
N GLU A 133 0.22 -1.69 -12.49
CA GLU A 133 0.68 -3.07 -12.63
C GLU A 133 1.13 -3.63 -11.28
N VAL A 134 0.59 -4.79 -10.91
CA VAL A 134 0.94 -5.51 -9.70
C VAL A 134 1.82 -6.70 -10.07
N SER A 135 3.04 -6.76 -9.52
CA SER A 135 3.94 -7.90 -9.77
C SER A 135 3.46 -9.18 -9.09
N ASN A 136 4.05 -10.33 -9.45
CA ASN A 136 3.76 -11.62 -8.82
C ASN A 136 3.98 -11.63 -7.29
N SER A 137 4.82 -10.73 -6.78
CA SER A 137 5.06 -10.57 -5.34
C SER A 137 3.99 -9.72 -4.62
N GLY A 138 2.97 -9.25 -5.35
CA GLY A 138 1.95 -8.33 -4.84
C GLY A 138 2.45 -6.89 -4.67
N GLN A 139 3.59 -6.53 -5.26
CA GLN A 139 4.14 -5.17 -5.23
C GLN A 139 3.44 -4.30 -6.29
N PRO A 140 2.65 -3.27 -5.91
CA PRO A 140 2.05 -2.35 -6.87
C PRO A 140 3.10 -1.41 -7.45
N GLY A 141 2.89 -1.01 -8.71
CA GLY A 141 3.70 0.00 -9.38
C GLY A 141 2.96 0.59 -10.57
N LEU A 142 3.47 1.71 -11.06
CA LEU A 142 2.97 2.39 -12.25
C LEU A 142 3.92 2.14 -13.41
N ILE A 143 3.38 1.72 -14.54
CA ILE A 143 4.07 1.68 -15.81
C ILE A 143 3.68 2.93 -16.59
N LEU A 144 4.67 3.67 -17.06
CA LEU A 144 4.46 4.80 -17.94
C LEU A 144 3.99 4.32 -19.33
N THR A 145 2.88 4.84 -19.83
CA THR A 145 2.37 4.55 -21.18
C THR A 145 2.91 5.53 -22.23
N GLU A 146 3.37 6.68 -21.79
CA GLU A 146 3.97 7.76 -22.58
C GLU A 146 5.11 8.40 -21.77
N ASP A 147 5.93 9.23 -22.44
CA ASP A 147 6.99 9.97 -21.76
C ASP A 147 6.37 11.03 -20.84
N LEU A 148 6.99 11.25 -19.67
CA LEU A 148 6.66 12.45 -18.89
C LEU A 148 7.17 13.69 -19.62
N ASP A 149 6.36 14.73 -19.58
CA ASP A 149 6.57 16.01 -20.25
C ASP A 149 5.96 17.10 -19.36
N ALA A 150 6.80 17.96 -18.80
CA ALA A 150 6.44 19.02 -17.88
C ALA A 150 5.66 20.13 -18.58
N GLU A 151 5.88 20.37 -19.88
CA GLU A 151 5.12 21.33 -20.67
C GLU A 151 3.70 20.85 -20.94
N MET A 152 3.48 19.53 -20.97
CA MET A 152 2.14 18.96 -21.04
C MET A 152 1.43 18.97 -19.68
N GLU A 153 2.03 18.38 -18.63
CA GLU A 153 1.43 18.34 -17.30
C GLU A 153 2.50 18.21 -16.20
N THR A 154 2.60 19.24 -15.35
CA THR A 154 3.62 19.29 -14.28
C THR A 154 3.26 18.48 -13.04
N ARG A 155 2.00 18.04 -12.88
CA ARG A 155 1.56 17.39 -11.63
C ARG A 155 0.39 16.45 -11.83
N HIS A 156 0.55 15.21 -11.37
CA HIS A 156 -0.50 14.19 -11.42
C HIS A 156 -0.93 13.78 -10.00
N ARG A 157 -2.25 13.77 -9.75
CA ARG A 157 -2.85 13.40 -8.47
C ARG A 157 -3.95 12.37 -8.64
N PHE A 158 -3.87 11.30 -7.87
CA PHE A 158 -4.84 10.20 -7.86
C PHE A 158 -4.73 9.39 -6.56
N VAL A 159 -5.58 8.39 -6.39
CA VAL A 159 -5.63 7.54 -5.20
C VAL A 159 -5.33 6.09 -5.58
N LEU A 160 -4.36 5.47 -4.90
CA LEU A 160 -4.18 4.02 -4.92
C LEU A 160 -5.07 3.39 -3.84
N VAL A 161 -5.98 2.52 -4.25
CA VAL A 161 -6.86 1.78 -3.32
C VAL A 161 -6.39 0.34 -3.22
N ALA A 162 -6.05 -0.08 -2.00
CA ALA A 162 -5.83 -1.48 -1.64
C ALA A 162 -7.13 -2.06 -1.10
N TYR A 163 -7.55 -3.22 -1.59
CA TYR A 163 -8.78 -3.87 -1.16
C TYR A 163 -8.65 -5.40 -1.07
N SER A 164 -9.33 -5.98 -0.07
CA SER A 164 -9.46 -7.44 0.06
C SER A 164 -10.88 -7.85 -0.34
N PRO A 165 -11.05 -8.75 -1.33
CA PRO A 165 -12.36 -9.10 -1.87
C PRO A 165 -13.22 -9.93 -0.90
N ASN A 166 -12.63 -10.54 0.13
CA ASN A 166 -13.26 -11.59 0.92
C ASN A 166 -13.24 -11.35 2.45
N VAL A 167 -13.18 -10.09 2.91
CA VAL A 167 -13.23 -9.79 4.36
C VAL A 167 -14.59 -10.22 4.93
N ILE A 168 -14.58 -11.03 5.99
CA ILE A 168 -15.79 -11.45 6.70
C ILE A 168 -16.58 -10.19 7.09
N ASP A 169 -17.87 -10.12 6.75
CA ASP A 169 -18.72 -8.98 7.12
C ASP A 169 -18.57 -8.71 8.63
N SER A 170 -18.40 -7.44 9.00
CA SER A 170 -18.26 -6.95 10.40
C SER A 170 -19.34 -7.46 11.37
N LYS A 171 -20.42 -8.08 10.86
CA LYS A 171 -21.45 -8.77 11.64
C LYS A 171 -20.96 -10.05 12.33
N ASN A 172 -19.88 -10.66 11.85
CA ASN A 172 -19.25 -11.85 12.44
C ASN A 172 -17.89 -11.55 13.09
N ALA A 173 -17.43 -10.29 13.09
CA ALA A 173 -16.25 -9.92 13.86
C ALA A 173 -16.55 -10.19 15.34
N LEU A 174 -15.67 -10.96 15.99
CA LEU A 174 -15.83 -11.48 17.36
C LEU A 174 -16.17 -10.39 18.41
N ASN A 175 -15.99 -9.12 18.03
CA ASN A 175 -16.04 -7.94 18.90
C ASN A 175 -16.92 -6.81 18.34
N GLY A 176 -17.66 -7.03 17.23
CA GLY A 176 -18.45 -5.98 16.57
C GLY A 176 -17.62 -4.84 15.96
N GLN A 177 -16.31 -5.03 15.74
CA GLN A 177 -15.45 -4.05 15.07
C GLN A 177 -15.75 -4.00 13.57
N THR A 178 -15.86 -2.79 13.04
CA THR A 178 -15.96 -2.56 11.59
C THR A 178 -14.60 -2.81 10.94
N ILE A 179 -14.49 -3.83 10.11
CA ILE A 179 -13.26 -4.10 9.36
C ILE A 179 -13.26 -3.23 8.11
N SER A 180 -12.20 -2.44 7.93
CA SER A 180 -12.02 -1.66 6.70
C SER A 180 -11.60 -2.60 5.59
N ARG A 181 -12.51 -2.84 4.63
CA ARG A 181 -12.23 -3.66 3.44
C ARG A 181 -11.20 -3.04 2.50
N GLU A 182 -11.04 -1.74 2.61
CA GLU A 182 -10.17 -0.95 1.75
C GLU A 182 -9.29 -0.01 2.56
N SER A 183 -8.14 0.32 1.98
CA SER A 183 -7.26 1.39 2.45
C SER A 183 -6.87 2.24 1.25
N ARG A 184 -6.73 3.54 1.48
CA ARG A 184 -6.48 4.54 0.44
C ARG A 184 -5.14 5.21 0.68
N LEU A 185 -4.38 5.38 -0.40
CA LEU A 185 -3.12 6.10 -0.41
C LEU A 185 -3.18 7.21 -1.45
N GLU A 186 -3.01 8.45 -1.02
CA GLU A 186 -2.90 9.61 -1.90
C GLU A 186 -1.58 9.55 -2.67
N ILE A 187 -1.63 9.64 -4.00
CA ILE A 187 -0.46 9.70 -4.88
C ILE A 187 -0.35 11.11 -5.44
N ASP A 188 0.81 11.73 -5.26
CA ASP A 188 1.13 13.08 -5.74
C ASP A 188 2.50 13.07 -6.45
N ILE A 189 2.47 13.11 -7.77
CA ILE A 189 3.67 13.09 -8.60
C ILE A 189 3.86 14.48 -9.20
N GLU A 190 5.03 15.08 -8.96
CA GLU A 190 5.48 16.32 -9.59
C GLU A 190 6.49 15.98 -10.68
N VAL A 191 6.27 16.51 -11.88
CA VAL A 191 7.24 16.43 -12.98
C VAL A 191 8.15 17.63 -12.89
N ALA A 192 9.45 17.36 -12.70
CA ALA A 192 10.47 18.39 -12.69
C ALA A 192 10.85 18.74 -14.13
N ASP A 193 10.38 19.90 -14.54
CA ASP A 193 10.81 20.65 -15.72
C ASP A 193 12.34 20.70 -15.80
N MET A 194 12.86 20.24 -16.93
CA MET A 194 14.21 20.40 -17.39
C MET A 194 14.19 21.35 -18.58
N ASN A 195 15.21 22.21 -18.68
CA ASN A 195 15.39 23.10 -19.82
C ASN A 195 15.82 22.30 -21.08
N ASP A 196 14.94 21.45 -21.59
CA ASP A 196 15.09 20.66 -22.81
C ASP A 196 14.32 21.27 -24.00
N ASN A 197 13.49 22.28 -23.74
CA ASN A 197 12.92 23.12 -24.78
C ASN A 197 13.93 24.14 -25.30
N GLU A 198 14.35 23.92 -26.55
CA GLU A 198 15.13 24.90 -27.28
C GLU A 198 14.34 26.21 -27.45
N PRO A 199 14.99 27.38 -27.35
CA PRO A 199 14.39 28.64 -27.74
C PRO A 199 13.78 28.56 -29.15
N ARG A 200 12.48 28.80 -29.27
CA ARG A 200 11.77 28.84 -30.56
C ARG A 200 11.33 30.25 -30.90
N PHE A 201 12.10 30.88 -31.79
CA PHE A 201 11.72 32.13 -32.43
C PHE A 201 10.50 31.94 -33.35
N SER A 202 9.61 32.93 -33.38
CA SER A 202 8.38 32.87 -34.21
C SER A 202 8.65 32.75 -35.70
N PHE A 203 9.82 33.21 -36.16
CA PHE A 203 10.25 33.11 -37.56
C PHE A 203 11.70 32.66 -37.64
N THR A 204 12.02 31.85 -38.66
CA THR A 204 13.39 31.45 -38.96
C THR A 204 14.22 32.58 -39.58
N VAL A 205 13.56 33.58 -40.18
CA VAL A 205 14.19 34.77 -40.77
C VAL A 205 13.33 36.00 -40.46
N TYR A 206 13.96 37.04 -39.92
CA TYR A 206 13.34 38.34 -39.68
C TYR A 206 13.86 39.36 -40.70
N ASN A 207 13.02 39.74 -41.65
CA ASN A 207 13.37 40.76 -42.65
C ASN A 207 12.94 42.14 -42.16
N ILE A 208 13.92 43.03 -41.94
CA ILE A 208 13.71 44.38 -41.43
C ILE A 208 14.32 45.38 -42.41
N SER A 209 13.59 46.46 -42.70
CA SER A 209 14.07 47.58 -43.51
C SER A 209 14.29 48.79 -42.63
N VAL A 210 15.44 49.45 -42.77
CA VAL A 210 15.80 50.66 -42.01
C VAL A 210 16.20 51.78 -42.97
N ALA A 211 15.85 53.02 -42.62
CA ALA A 211 16.21 54.18 -43.41
C ALA A 211 17.70 54.55 -43.21
N GLU A 212 18.38 54.98 -44.27
CA GLU A 212 19.82 55.29 -44.24
C GLU A 212 20.18 56.43 -43.27
N ASN A 213 19.22 57.30 -42.96
CA ASN A 213 19.39 58.45 -42.07
C ASN A 213 19.01 58.16 -40.61
N THR A 214 18.90 56.88 -40.23
CA THR A 214 18.61 56.48 -38.85
C THR A 214 19.71 56.94 -37.90
N SER A 215 19.34 57.56 -36.77
CA SER A 215 20.30 58.12 -35.82
C SER A 215 21.03 57.03 -35.03
N VAL A 216 22.26 57.35 -34.60
CA VAL A 216 23.07 56.45 -33.79
C VAL A 216 22.37 56.20 -32.44
N GLY A 217 22.24 54.92 -32.08
CA GLY A 217 21.59 54.49 -30.84
C GLY A 217 20.12 54.08 -30.99
N THR A 218 19.54 54.17 -32.18
CA THR A 218 18.19 53.62 -32.44
C THR A 218 18.21 52.08 -32.40
N VAL A 219 17.32 51.49 -31.61
CA VAL A 219 17.06 50.04 -31.63
C VAL A 219 16.28 49.72 -32.90
N ILE A 220 16.86 48.89 -33.77
CA ILE A 220 16.31 48.57 -35.09
C ILE A 220 15.25 47.47 -35.01
N TYR A 221 15.53 46.45 -34.19
CA TYR A 221 14.60 45.35 -33.95
C TYR A 221 15.03 44.63 -32.67
N GLU A 222 14.06 44.23 -31.87
CA GLU A 222 14.26 43.40 -30.69
C GLU A 222 13.56 42.08 -30.92
N VAL A 223 14.29 40.98 -30.77
CA VAL A 223 13.73 39.64 -30.81
C VAL A 223 13.71 39.13 -29.39
N SER A 224 12.53 38.77 -28.91
CA SER A 224 12.36 38.01 -27.69
C SER A 224 11.98 36.57 -28.03
N ASN A 225 12.29 35.69 -27.09
CA ASN A 225 11.95 34.28 -27.12
C ASN A 225 11.07 33.95 -25.92
#